data_AF-A0A960FUS6-F1
#
_entry.id   AF-A0A960FUS6-F1
#
_cell.length_a   1.000
_cell.length_b   1.000
_cell.length_c   1.000
_cell.angle_alpha   90.00
_cell.angle_beta   90.00
_cell.angle_gamma   90.00
#
_symmetry.space_group_name_H-M   'P 1'
#
loop_
_entity.id
_entity.type
_entity.pdbx_description
1 polymer ?
#
loop_
_entity_poly.entity_id
_entity_poly.type
_entity_poly.pdbx_seq_one_letter_code
_entity_poly.pdbx_strand_id
1 'polypeptide(L)'
;GSEGIRDALYTVRLLEDAGWEGMRHFDAHPYRTEDPEGVWDFARGCMRTYLILKAKAERMRSDPEIQAALRAAQADRLAEPTGTLAEIRASSPDEPTLAAQGYAHERLDQLVTELLMGVR
;
A
#
# COMPACT_ATOMS: atom_id res chain seq x y z
N GLY A 1 -9.94 -9.90 0.92
CA GLY A 1 -10.92 -8.81 0.96
C GLY A 1 -11.64 -8.75 2.30
N SER A 2 -12.20 -9.87 2.75
CA SER A 2 -12.98 -9.99 4.00
C SER A 2 -12.15 -9.88 5.28
N GLU A 3 -10.93 -10.43 5.32
CA GLU A 3 -10.14 -10.52 6.57
C GLU A 3 -9.23 -9.30 6.81
N GLY A 4 -8.51 -8.83 5.77
CA GLY A 4 -7.53 -7.74 5.87
C GLY A 4 -7.64 -6.76 4.71
N ILE A 5 -8.43 -5.69 4.87
CA ILE A 5 -8.68 -4.74 3.77
C ILE A 5 -7.46 -3.86 3.47
N ARG A 6 -6.66 -3.54 4.48
CA ARG A 6 -5.46 -2.73 4.33
C ARG A 6 -4.35 -3.51 3.60
N ASP A 7 -4.12 -4.76 4.00
CA ASP A 7 -3.14 -5.62 3.33
C ASP A 7 -3.54 -5.90 1.88
N ALA A 8 -4.85 -6.07 1.65
CA ALA A 8 -5.38 -6.20 0.29
C ALA A 8 -5.14 -4.93 -0.54
N LEU A 9 -5.30 -3.73 0.02
CA LEU A 9 -4.96 -2.48 -0.67
C LEU A 9 -3.48 -2.46 -1.07
N TYR A 10 -2.56 -2.79 -0.15
CA TYR A 10 -1.13 -2.78 -0.46
C TYR A 10 -0.75 -3.82 -1.50
N THR A 11 -1.37 -5.01 -1.47
CA THR A 11 -1.19 -6.04 -2.50
C THR A 11 -1.65 -5.55 -3.86
N VAL A 12 -2.86 -4.98 -3.95
CA VAL A 12 -3.39 -4.44 -5.21
C VAL A 12 -2.53 -3.29 -5.70
N ARG A 13 -2.12 -2.37 -4.82
CA ARG A 13 -1.19 -1.30 -5.17
C ARG A 13 0.11 -1.85 -5.74
N LEU A 14 0.74 -2.81 -5.08
CA LEU A 14 1.99 -3.42 -5.55
C LEU A 14 1.84 -4.00 -6.95
N LEU A 15 0.79 -4.78 -7.20
CA LEU A 15 0.53 -5.40 -8.50
C LEU A 15 0.30 -4.36 -9.61
N GLU A 16 -0.47 -3.32 -9.32
CA GLU A 16 -0.78 -2.28 -10.31
C GLU A 16 0.43 -1.35 -10.54
N ASP A 17 1.20 -1.02 -9.50
CA ASP A 17 2.42 -0.21 -9.59
C ASP A 17 3.52 -0.92 -10.37
N ALA A 18 3.65 -2.25 -10.20
CA ALA A 18 4.60 -3.07 -10.95
C ALA A 18 4.14 -3.39 -12.39
N GLY A 19 2.93 -2.98 -12.79
CA GLY A 19 2.39 -3.29 -14.12
C GLY A 19 2.16 -4.78 -14.36
N TRP A 20 1.77 -5.54 -13.32
CA TRP A 20 1.60 -6.99 -13.42
C TRP A 20 0.59 -7.39 -14.51
N GLU A 21 1.08 -8.13 -15.52
CA GLU A 21 0.30 -8.56 -16.69
C GLU A 21 -0.40 -9.92 -16.50
N GLY A 22 -0.04 -10.67 -15.46
CA GLY A 22 -0.61 -11.99 -15.19
C GLY A 22 -2.06 -11.96 -14.68
N MET A 23 -2.64 -13.15 -14.52
CA MET A 23 -3.99 -13.32 -14.00
C MET A 23 -4.13 -12.84 -12.56
N ARG A 24 -5.32 -12.31 -12.22
CA ARG A 24 -5.76 -12.09 -10.83
C ARG A 24 -6.65 -13.25 -10.42
N HIS A 25 -6.03 -14.32 -9.92
CA HIS A 25 -6.74 -15.53 -9.51
C HIS A 25 -7.38 -15.36 -8.13
N PHE A 26 -8.62 -15.82 -7.96
CA PHE A 26 -9.29 -15.91 -6.67
C PHE A 26 -9.44 -17.38 -6.27
N ASP A 27 -8.51 -17.85 -5.46
CA ASP A 27 -8.61 -19.15 -4.79
C ASP A 27 -9.25 -18.95 -3.42
N ALA A 28 -10.58 -18.95 -3.38
CA ALA A 28 -11.35 -18.69 -2.18
C ALA A 28 -12.70 -19.40 -2.25
N HIS A 29 -13.29 -19.65 -1.09
CA HIS A 29 -14.55 -20.36 -0.97
C HIS A 29 -15.64 -19.43 -0.44
N PRO A 30 -16.87 -19.48 -1.00
CA PRO A 30 -18.02 -18.85 -0.38
C PRO A 30 -18.26 -19.47 1.00
N TYR A 31 -18.90 -18.73 1.90
CA TYR A 31 -19.26 -19.30 3.19
C TYR A 31 -20.16 -20.52 3.00
N ARG A 32 -19.96 -21.54 3.83
CA ARG A 32 -20.73 -22.79 3.76
C ARG A 32 -22.24 -22.63 3.98
N THR A 33 -22.68 -21.46 4.43
CA THR A 33 -24.07 -21.09 4.70
C THR A 33 -24.79 -20.55 3.47
N GLU A 34 -24.06 -20.21 2.41
CA GLU A 34 -24.62 -19.63 1.20
C GLU A 34 -25.42 -20.65 0.39
N ASP A 35 -26.46 -20.16 -0.28
CA ASP A 35 -27.17 -20.89 -1.33
C ASP A 35 -26.47 -20.69 -2.70
N PRO A 36 -26.99 -21.26 -3.80
CA PRO A 36 -26.38 -21.07 -5.12
C PRO A 36 -26.28 -19.61 -5.60
N GLU A 37 -27.19 -18.72 -5.19
CA GLU A 37 -27.11 -17.30 -5.54
C GLU A 37 -25.99 -16.60 -4.77
N GLY A 38 -25.85 -16.91 -3.48
CA GLY A 38 -24.76 -16.43 -2.62
C GLY A 38 -23.36 -16.82 -3.14
N VAL A 39 -23.21 -17.99 -3.77
CA VAL A 39 -21.95 -18.38 -4.45
C VAL A 39 -21.59 -17.39 -5.57
N TRP A 40 -22.57 -16.96 -6.35
CA TRP A 40 -22.35 -15.99 -7.43
C TRP A 40 -22.11 -14.58 -6.90
N ASP A 41 -22.77 -14.19 -5.81
CA ASP A 41 -22.49 -12.93 -5.11
C ASP A 41 -21.07 -12.90 -4.56
N PHE A 42 -20.60 -14.00 -3.97
CA PHE A 42 -19.23 -14.17 -3.54
C PHE A 42 -18.22 -13.95 -4.68
N ALA A 43 -18.42 -14.63 -5.83
CA ALA A 43 -17.53 -14.49 -6.98
C ALA A 43 -17.51 -13.05 -7.52
N ARG A 44 -18.68 -12.41 -7.62
CA ARG A 44 -18.79 -10.97 -7.98
C ARG A 44 -18.09 -10.08 -6.95
N GLY A 45 -18.24 -10.39 -5.67
CA GLY A 45 -17.64 -9.67 -4.55
C GLY A 45 -16.12 -9.64 -4.61
N CYS A 46 -15.48 -10.76 -4.96
CA CYS A 46 -14.03 -10.84 -5.16
C CYS A 46 -13.54 -9.83 -6.22
N MET A 47 -14.14 -9.87 -7.41
CA MET A 47 -13.79 -8.96 -8.51
C MET A 47 -14.09 -7.50 -8.16
N ARG A 48 -15.27 -7.24 -7.58
CA ARG A 48 -15.68 -5.89 -7.17
C ARG A 48 -14.71 -5.30 -6.15
N THR A 49 -14.31 -6.08 -5.16
CA THR A 49 -13.35 -5.65 -4.12
C THR A 49 -12.02 -5.29 -4.75
N TYR A 50 -11.50 -6.12 -5.66
CA TYR A 50 -10.27 -5.81 -6.39
C TYR A 50 -10.37 -4.47 -7.13
N LEU A 51 -11.45 -4.25 -7.89
CA LEU A 51 -11.64 -3.02 -8.66
C LEU A 51 -11.75 -1.76 -7.77
N ILE A 52 -12.42 -1.87 -6.63
CA ILE A 52 -12.49 -0.79 -5.63
C ILE A 52 -11.09 -0.47 -5.08
N LEU A 53 -10.34 -1.50 -4.70
CA LEU A 53 -8.99 -1.34 -4.17
C LEU A 53 -8.02 -0.81 -5.23
N LYS A 54 -8.18 -1.20 -6.50
CA LYS A 54 -7.42 -0.65 -7.63
C LYS A 54 -7.66 0.85 -7.79
N ALA A 55 -8.93 1.28 -7.74
CA ALA A 55 -9.26 2.70 -7.79
C ALA A 55 -8.68 3.47 -6.59
N LYS A 56 -8.72 2.88 -5.38
CA LYS A 56 -8.09 3.46 -4.18
C LYS A 56 -6.56 3.52 -4.29
N ALA A 57 -5.91 2.49 -4.83
CA ALA A 57 -4.47 2.50 -5.07
C ALA A 57 -4.07 3.62 -6.04
N GLU A 58 -4.85 3.86 -7.09
CA GLU A 58 -4.63 4.98 -8.00
C GLU A 58 -4.82 6.35 -7.32
N ARG A 59 -5.85 6.47 -6.46
CA ARG A 59 -5.99 7.67 -5.62
C ARG A 59 -4.78 7.83 -4.68
N MET A 60 -4.30 6.77 -4.05
CA MET A 60 -3.12 6.80 -3.19
C MET A 60 -1.88 7.33 -3.92
N ARG A 61 -1.72 6.94 -5.19
CA ARG A 61 -0.62 7.38 -6.07
C ARG A 61 -0.71 8.86 -6.41
N SER A 62 -1.92 9.36 -6.68
CA SER A 62 -2.16 10.73 -7.17
C SER A 62 -2.44 11.76 -6.08
N ASP A 63 -2.67 11.33 -4.84
CA ASP A 63 -3.07 12.22 -3.77
C ASP A 63 -1.91 13.06 -3.21
N PRO A 64 -1.97 14.40 -3.29
CA PRO A 64 -0.86 15.28 -2.93
C PRO A 64 -0.45 15.18 -1.47
N GLU A 65 -1.39 14.94 -0.54
CA GLU A 65 -1.08 14.82 0.88
C GLU A 65 -0.45 13.46 1.22
N ILE A 66 -0.85 12.37 0.55
CA ILE A 66 -0.17 11.07 0.72
C ILE A 66 1.24 11.18 0.14
N GLN A 67 1.40 11.80 -1.03
CA GLN A 67 2.71 11.99 -1.64
C GLN A 67 3.62 12.88 -0.77
N ALA A 68 3.09 13.90 -0.11
CA ALA A 68 3.83 14.71 0.85
C ALA A 68 4.24 13.89 2.09
N ALA A 69 3.33 13.06 2.63
CA ALA A 69 3.62 12.20 3.77
C ALA A 69 4.66 11.11 3.43
N LEU A 70 4.64 10.55 2.23
CA LEU A 70 5.66 9.60 1.76
C LEU A 70 7.05 10.23 1.67
N ARG A 71 7.16 11.48 1.20
CA ARG A 71 8.43 12.23 1.21
C ARG A 71 8.91 12.56 2.63
N ALA A 72 7.99 12.93 3.53
CA ALA A 72 8.32 13.13 4.94
C ALA A 72 8.85 11.82 5.58
N ALA A 73 8.30 10.68 5.18
CA ALA A 73 8.76 9.35 5.57
C ALA A 73 10.05 8.89 4.84
N GLN A 74 10.67 9.75 4.01
CA GLN A 74 11.87 9.45 3.23
C GLN A 74 11.72 8.21 2.31
N ALA A 75 10.49 7.87 1.92
CA ALA A 75 10.22 6.66 1.14
C ALA A 75 10.86 6.70 -0.26
N ASP A 76 10.98 7.88 -0.85
CA ASP A 76 11.67 8.14 -2.12
C ASP A 76 13.18 7.87 -2.04
N ARG A 77 13.78 8.16 -0.88
CA ARG A 77 15.22 7.96 -0.67
C ARG A 77 15.63 6.51 -0.48
N LEU A 78 14.69 5.62 -0.16
CA LEU A 78 14.97 4.18 -0.04
C LEU A 78 15.45 3.55 -1.36
N ALA A 79 15.12 4.17 -2.50
CA ALA A 79 15.59 3.74 -3.81
C ALA A 79 16.97 4.32 -4.19
N GLU A 80 17.50 5.27 -3.41
CA GLU A 80 18.81 5.87 -3.66
C GLU A 80 19.93 4.88 -3.27
N PRO A 81 20.91 4.60 -4.15
CA PRO A 81 22.09 3.84 -3.78
C PRO A 81 22.84 4.52 -2.63
N THR A 82 23.15 3.77 -1.58
CA THR A 82 23.73 4.31 -0.34
C THR A 82 25.14 4.92 -0.53
N GLY A 83 25.96 4.34 -1.40
CA GLY A 83 27.33 4.80 -1.67
C GLY A 83 28.34 3.66 -1.76
N THR A 84 29.57 3.99 -2.16
CA THR A 84 30.70 3.07 -2.23
C THR A 84 31.30 2.80 -0.84
N LEU A 85 32.03 1.70 -0.71
CA LEU A 85 32.73 1.37 0.55
C LEU A 85 33.70 2.48 0.99
N ALA A 86 34.37 3.16 0.05
CA ALA A 86 35.30 4.24 0.37
C ALA A 86 34.59 5.46 0.96
N GLU A 87 33.45 5.86 0.37
CA GLU A 87 32.61 6.95 0.86
C GLU A 87 32.03 6.63 2.25
N ILE A 88 31.53 5.41 2.43
CA ILE A 88 30.99 4.95 3.73
C ILE A 88 32.07 5.00 4.81
N ARG A 89 33.29 4.52 4.52
CA ARG A 89 34.42 4.57 5.47
C ARG A 89 34.88 5.99 5.80
N ALA A 90 34.72 6.93 4.87
CA ALA A 90 35.05 8.34 5.08
C ALA A 90 33.92 9.12 5.75
N SER A 91 32.71 8.57 5.81
CA SER A 91 31.54 9.24 6.41
C SER A 91 31.64 9.29 7.94
N SER A 92 31.10 10.36 8.53
CA SER A 92 30.94 10.52 9.97
C SER A 92 29.51 11.00 10.23
N PRO A 93 28.54 10.07 10.36
CA PRO A 93 27.14 10.44 10.55
C PRO A 93 26.92 11.05 11.92
N ASP A 94 26.08 12.09 11.97
CA ASP A 94 25.60 12.70 13.21
C ASP A 94 24.46 11.83 13.77
N GLU A 95 24.83 10.81 14.55
CA GLU A 95 23.89 9.85 15.14
C GLU A 95 22.81 10.52 16.01
N PRO A 96 23.11 11.49 16.90
CA PRO A 96 22.07 12.20 17.65
C PRO A 96 21.03 12.89 16.77
N THR A 97 21.48 13.59 15.71
CA THR A 97 20.55 14.27 14.79
C THR A 97 19.70 13.26 14.02
N LEU A 98 20.30 12.16 13.54
CA LEU A 98 19.57 11.09 12.85
C LEU A 98 18.55 10.41 13.76
N ALA A 99 18.90 10.15 15.02
CA ALA A 99 18.00 9.52 16.00
C ALA A 99 16.82 10.41 16.40
N ALA A 100 17.00 11.74 16.38
CA ALA A 100 15.94 12.70 16.67
C ALA A 100 14.95 12.89 15.50
N GLN A 101 15.24 12.35 14.31
CA GLN A 101 14.40 12.52 13.13
C GLN A 101 13.07 11.76 13.26
N GLY A 102 11.96 12.48 13.08
CA GLY A 102 10.63 11.89 12.91
C GLY A 102 10.31 11.61 11.44
N TYR A 103 9.72 10.44 11.16
CA TYR A 103 9.37 10.00 9.80
C TYR A 103 7.86 10.12 9.49
N ALA A 104 7.07 10.66 10.42
CA ALA A 104 5.63 10.92 10.24
C ALA A 104 4.78 9.71 9.78
N HIS A 105 5.20 8.48 10.10
CA HIS A 105 4.50 7.25 9.69
C HIS A 105 3.04 7.20 10.17
N GLU A 106 2.75 7.65 11.40
CA GLU A 106 1.37 7.71 11.91
C GLU A 106 0.47 8.62 11.07
N ARG A 107 0.98 9.77 10.61
CA ARG A 107 0.23 10.66 9.71
C ARG A 107 -0.03 9.97 8.38
N LEU A 108 0.99 9.34 7.80
CA LEU A 108 0.84 8.60 6.54
C LEU A 108 -0.20 7.48 6.69
N ASP A 109 -0.16 6.73 7.79
CA ASP A 109 -1.07 5.63 8.07
C ASP A 109 -2.53 6.09 8.20
N GLN A 110 -2.75 7.21 8.89
CA GLN A 110 -4.07 7.80 9.03
C GLN A 110 -4.63 8.25 7.67
N LEU A 111 -3.82 8.87 6.80
CA LEU A 111 -4.26 9.26 5.45
C LEU A 111 -4.65 8.04 4.60
N VAL A 112 -3.93 6.92 4.72
CA VAL A 112 -4.30 5.67 4.05
C VAL A 112 -5.59 5.08 4.63
N THR A 113 -5.81 5.22 5.94
CA THR A 113 -7.04 4.79 6.60
C THR A 113 -8.25 5.59 6.11
N GLU A 114 -8.13 6.90 6.03
CA GLU A 114 -9.18 7.79 5.50
C GLU A 114 -9.52 7.46 4.04
N LEU A 115 -8.49 7.22 3.22
CA LEU A 115 -8.65 6.74 1.86
C LEU A 115 -9.41 5.41 1.82
N LEU A 116 -9.08 4.45 2.68
CA LEU A 116 -9.78 3.16 2.77
C LEU A 116 -11.24 3.34 3.17
N MET A 117 -11.51 4.14 4.20
CA MET A 117 -12.85 4.44 4.70
C MET A 117 -13.68 5.30 3.73
N GLY A 118 -13.04 5.91 2.71
CA GLY A 118 -13.73 6.67 1.67
C GLY A 118 -14.15 8.06 2.09
N VAL A 119 -13.47 8.64 3.09
CA VAL A 119 -13.69 10.03 3.54
C VAL A 119 -12.72 11.01 2.88
N ARG A 120 -12.14 10.59 1.75
CA ARG A 120 -11.06 11.26 1.01
C ARG A 120 -11.11 10.90 -0.47
#